data_AF-A0A6J7TDU6-F1
#
_entry.id   AF-A0A6J7TDU6-F1
#
_cell.length_a   1.000
_cell.length_b   1.000
_cell.length_c   1.000
_cell.angle_alpha   90.00
_cell.angle_beta   90.00
_cell.angle_gamma   90.00
#
_symmetry.space_group_name_H-M   'P 1'
#
loop_
_entity.id
_entity.type
_entity.pdbx_description
1 polymer ?
#
loop_
_entity_poly.entity_id
_entity_poly.type
_entity_poly.pdbx_seq_one_letter_code
_entity_poly.pdbx_strand_id
1 'polypeptide(L)'
;MKIDRRILPGEDGNKIHDQIGKVLNSIMEEDPSIEIETFVPFIDFPLDPALGTAFGEKISEILVGLGLTGERFGAPYGTDASTYSVAGIPAVVLGPGSVDQAHTKDEWIEVDQLEKAISVYVEIMKSTF
;
A
#
# COMPACT_ATOMS: atom_id res chain seq x y z
N MET A 1 -13.23 -2.87 -21.14
CA MET A 1 -12.98 -1.78 -20.16
C MET A 1 -12.01 -2.30 -19.11
N LYS A 2 -11.19 -1.44 -18.48
CA LYS A 2 -10.38 -1.82 -17.32
C LYS A 2 -10.83 -1.01 -16.10
N ILE A 3 -11.03 -1.68 -14.98
CA ILE A 3 -11.38 -1.07 -13.69
C ILE A 3 -10.27 -1.42 -12.71
N ASP A 4 -9.80 -0.42 -11.96
CA ASP A 4 -8.90 -0.59 -10.83
C ASP A 4 -9.64 -0.09 -9.58
N ARG A 5 -9.67 -0.90 -8.53
CA ARG A 5 -10.26 -0.53 -7.24
C ARG A 5 -9.26 -0.85 -6.15
N ARG A 6 -8.98 0.15 -5.32
CA ARG A 6 -8.21 -0.02 -4.08
C ARG A 6 -9.12 -0.52 -2.98
N ILE A 7 -8.59 -1.40 -2.13
CA ILE A 7 -9.28 -1.89 -0.93
C ILE A 7 -8.64 -1.30 0.32
N LEU A 8 -9.45 -1.04 1.34
CA LEU A 8 -9.01 -0.55 2.65
C LEU A 8 -8.91 -1.68 3.68
N PRO A 9 -8.13 -1.52 4.76
CA PRO A 9 -8.17 -2.45 5.89
C PRO A 9 -9.60 -2.74 6.36
N GLY A 10 -9.93 -4.02 6.52
CA GLY A 10 -11.27 -4.50 6.86
C GLY A 10 -12.17 -4.84 5.67
N GLU A 11 -11.80 -4.47 4.44
CA GLU A 11 -12.48 -4.93 3.23
C GLU A 11 -11.97 -6.30 2.75
N ASP A 12 -12.87 -7.06 2.12
CA ASP A 12 -12.56 -8.36 1.51
C ASP A 12 -12.67 -8.25 -0.01
N GLY A 13 -11.53 -8.32 -0.69
CA GLY A 13 -11.46 -8.19 -2.15
C GLY A 13 -12.28 -9.22 -2.91
N ASN A 14 -12.44 -10.45 -2.36
CA ASN A 14 -13.27 -11.47 -3.00
C ASN A 14 -14.75 -11.10 -2.91
N LYS A 15 -15.21 -10.64 -1.74
CA LYS A 15 -16.60 -10.19 -1.57
C LYS A 15 -16.92 -8.98 -2.46
N ILE A 16 -15.96 -8.07 -2.62
CA ILE A 16 -16.11 -6.93 -3.52
C ILE A 16 -16.19 -7.40 -4.97
N HIS A 17 -15.34 -8.33 -5.39
CA HIS A 17 -15.40 -8.92 -6.72
C HIS A 17 -16.76 -9.61 -6.98
N ASP A 18 -17.28 -10.36 -6.00
CA ASP A 18 -18.61 -10.98 -6.09
C ASP A 18 -19.72 -9.94 -6.24
N GLN A 19 -19.63 -8.81 -5.53
CA GLN A 19 -20.57 -7.70 -5.65
C GLN A 19 -20.53 -7.07 -7.05
N ILE A 20 -19.34 -6.86 -7.61
CA ILE A 20 -19.18 -6.36 -8.98
C ILE A 20 -19.81 -7.34 -9.96
N GLY A 21 -19.56 -8.65 -9.81
CA GLY A 21 -20.16 -9.69 -10.65
C GLY A 21 -21.69 -9.66 -10.63
N LYS A 22 -22.32 -9.44 -9.47
CA LYS A 22 -23.78 -9.30 -9.36
C LYS A 22 -24.32 -8.10 -10.15
N VAL A 23 -23.63 -6.96 -10.11
CA VAL A 23 -24.03 -5.76 -10.88
C VAL A 23 -23.91 -6.04 -12.38
N LEU A 24 -22.80 -6.65 -12.82
CA LEU A 24 -22.60 -6.96 -14.25
C LEU A 24 -23.66 -7.96 -14.76
N ASN A 25 -24.00 -8.97 -13.97
CA ASN A 25 -25.06 -9.93 -14.32
C ASN A 25 -26.43 -9.24 -14.43
N SER A 26 -26.77 -8.33 -13.51
CA SER A 26 -28.01 -7.55 -13.57
C SER A 26 -28.11 -6.75 -14.87
N ILE A 27 -27.01 -6.16 -15.35
CA ILE A 27 -26.98 -5.40 -16.61
C ILE A 27 -27.26 -6.31 -17.80
N MET A 28 -26.67 -7.51 -17.84
CA MET A 28 -26.91 -8.48 -18.92
C MET A 28 -28.32 -9.07 -18.87
N GLU A 29 -28.93 -9.18 -17.68
CA GLU A 29 -30.33 -9.60 -17.52
C GLU A 29 -31.31 -8.52 -18.02
N GLU A 30 -31.00 -7.24 -17.80
CA GLU A 30 -31.80 -6.10 -18.25
C GLU A 30 -31.70 -5.87 -19.77
N ASP A 31 -30.52 -6.09 -20.36
CA ASP A 31 -30.29 -5.98 -21.80
C ASP A 31 -29.52 -7.20 -22.34
N PRO A 32 -30.22 -8.21 -22.88
CA PRO A 32 -29.62 -9.41 -23.44
C PRO A 32 -28.72 -9.18 -24.67
N SER A 33 -28.69 -7.96 -25.23
CA SER A 33 -27.77 -7.61 -26.31
C SER A 33 -26.35 -7.27 -25.82
N ILE A 34 -26.18 -7.07 -24.51
CA ILE A 34 -24.88 -6.79 -23.88
C ILE A 34 -24.20 -8.10 -23.51
N GLU A 35 -23.00 -8.32 -24.03
CA GLU A 35 -22.12 -9.43 -23.64
C GLU A 35 -20.95 -8.89 -22.79
N ILE A 36 -20.77 -9.45 -21.59
CA ILE A 36 -19.68 -9.07 -20.68
C ILE A 36 -18.87 -10.33 -20.33
N GLU A 37 -17.60 -10.33 -20.69
CA GLU A 37 -16.61 -11.31 -20.22
C GLU A 37 -15.74 -10.68 -19.13
N THR A 38 -15.57 -11.40 -18.02
CA THR A 38 -14.68 -11.00 -16.92
C THR A 38 -13.55 -12.01 -16.74
N PHE A 39 -12.40 -11.51 -16.32
CA PHE A 39 -11.25 -12.33 -15.95
C PHE A 39 -11.06 -12.29 -14.44
N VAL A 40 -10.46 -13.34 -13.88
CA VAL A 40 -10.08 -13.36 -12.47
C VAL A 40 -9.13 -12.19 -12.21
N PRO A 41 -9.50 -11.23 -11.35
CA PRO A 41 -8.64 -10.09 -11.08
C PRO A 41 -7.48 -10.51 -10.19
N PHE A 42 -6.39 -9.75 -10.26
CA PHE A 42 -5.41 -9.74 -9.19
C PHE A 42 -6.02 -9.01 -7.98
N ILE A 43 -6.10 -9.70 -6.86
CA ILE A 43 -6.59 -9.15 -5.59
C ILE A 43 -5.38 -9.02 -4.66
N ASP A 44 -4.98 -7.77 -4.41
CA ASP A 44 -3.95 -7.43 -3.42
C ASP A 44 -4.60 -7.18 -2.05
N PHE A 45 -3.85 -7.38 -0.98
CA PHE A 45 -4.30 -7.13 0.39
C PHE A 45 -3.96 -5.70 0.82
N PRO A 46 -4.76 -5.05 1.67
CA PRO A 46 -4.36 -3.78 2.25
C PRO A 46 -3.30 -4.04 3.34
N LEU A 47 -2.38 -3.08 3.55
CA LEU A 47 -1.56 -3.09 4.74
C LEU A 47 -2.41 -2.70 5.96
N ASP A 48 -2.82 -3.68 6.75
CA ASP A 48 -3.51 -3.44 8.03
C ASP A 48 -2.52 -2.92 9.09
N PRO A 49 -2.76 -1.74 9.69
CA PRO A 49 -1.86 -1.19 10.69
C PRO A 49 -1.85 -1.97 12.01
N ALA A 50 -2.82 -2.84 12.29
CA ALA A 50 -2.96 -3.53 13.58
C ALA A 50 -1.70 -4.31 13.97
N LEU A 51 -1.16 -5.10 13.05
CA LEU A 51 0.08 -5.87 13.28
C LEU A 51 1.32 -4.96 13.34
N GLY A 52 1.32 -3.89 12.55
CA GLY A 52 2.43 -2.96 12.40
C GLY A 52 2.51 -1.84 13.43
N THR A 53 1.54 -1.71 14.35
CA THR A 53 1.40 -0.51 15.18
C THR A 53 2.63 -0.24 16.05
N ALA A 54 3.08 -1.23 16.83
CA ALA A 54 4.24 -1.09 17.70
C ALA A 54 5.54 -0.88 16.91
N PHE A 55 5.69 -1.60 15.79
CA PHE A 55 6.84 -1.43 14.89
C PHE A 55 6.87 -0.01 14.30
N GLY A 56 5.73 0.48 13.81
CA GLY A 56 5.59 1.84 13.30
C GLY A 56 5.84 2.92 14.34
N GLU A 57 5.43 2.72 15.59
CA GLU A 57 5.76 3.65 16.69
C GLU A 57 7.26 3.73 16.92
N LYS A 58 7.94 2.57 16.93
CA LYS A 58 9.39 2.53 17.06
C LYS A 58 10.11 3.24 15.91
N ILE A 59 9.63 3.07 14.69
CA ILE A 59 10.16 3.80 13.52
C ILE A 59 9.91 5.30 13.66
N SER A 60 8.71 5.73 14.07
CA SER A 60 8.39 7.14 14.31
C SER A 60 9.33 7.77 15.36
N GLU A 61 9.64 7.07 16.45
CA GLU A 61 10.59 7.54 17.47
C GLU A 61 11.99 7.75 16.89
N ILE A 62 12.48 6.81 16.08
CA ILE A 62 13.78 6.89 15.41
C ILE A 62 13.84 8.10 14.47
N LEU A 63 12.78 8.31 13.66
CA LEU A 63 12.69 9.45 12.75
C LEU A 63 12.73 10.79 13.50
N VAL A 64 11.96 10.91 14.59
CA VAL A 64 11.95 12.11 15.44
C VAL A 64 13.33 12.35 16.07
N GLY A 65 14.01 11.29 16.52
CA GLY A 65 15.39 11.38 17.05
C GLY A 65 16.40 11.90 16.05
N LEU A 66 16.17 11.69 14.75
CA LEU A 66 16.98 12.21 13.64
C LEU A 66 16.51 13.61 13.15
N GLY A 67 15.54 14.23 13.82
CA GLY A 67 14.98 15.53 13.43
C GLY A 67 14.07 15.48 12.21
N LEU A 68 13.52 14.31 11.89
CA LEU A 68 12.55 14.10 10.81
C LEU A 68 11.12 14.02 11.38
N THR A 69 10.12 14.06 10.51
CA THR A 69 8.73 13.78 10.91
C THR A 69 8.55 12.30 11.23
N GLY A 70 7.88 11.99 12.33
CA GLY A 70 7.43 10.64 12.69
C GLY A 70 5.95 10.40 12.37
N GLU A 71 5.33 11.25 11.55
CA GLU A 71 3.92 11.13 11.18
C GLU A 71 3.64 9.83 10.42
N ARG A 72 2.51 9.19 10.74
CA ARG A 72 2.04 7.96 10.10
C ARG A 72 0.74 8.25 9.35
N PHE A 73 0.67 7.85 8.09
CA PHE A 73 -0.49 8.04 7.23
C PHE A 73 -0.65 6.85 6.28
N GLY A 74 -1.82 6.76 5.64
CA GLY A 74 -2.10 5.72 4.64
C GLY A 74 -1.44 6.03 3.30
N ALA A 75 -0.82 5.03 2.69
CA ALA A 75 -0.26 5.11 1.33
C ALA A 75 -1.32 4.69 0.30
N PRO A 76 -1.71 5.54 -0.67
CA PRO A 76 -2.72 5.22 -1.69
C PRO A 76 -2.16 4.35 -2.84
N TYR A 77 -1.23 3.45 -2.54
CA TYR A 77 -0.54 2.59 -3.50
C TYR A 77 -0.17 1.24 -2.86
N GLY A 78 0.04 0.22 -3.72
CA GLY A 78 0.44 -1.13 -3.28
C GLY A 78 1.95 -1.22 -3.04
N THR A 79 2.33 -2.06 -2.07
CA THR A 79 3.73 -2.41 -1.76
C THR A 79 3.77 -3.83 -1.20
N ASP A 80 4.94 -4.46 -1.16
CA ASP A 80 5.10 -5.80 -0.55
C ASP A 80 4.84 -5.83 0.96
N ALA A 81 4.72 -4.67 1.62
CA ALA A 81 4.42 -4.58 3.05
C ALA A 81 3.09 -5.25 3.41
N SER A 82 2.08 -5.18 2.54
CA SER A 82 0.80 -5.89 2.75
C SER A 82 1.01 -7.40 2.81
N THR A 83 1.80 -7.95 1.90
CA THR A 83 2.12 -9.38 1.84
C THR A 83 2.90 -9.83 3.08
N TYR A 84 3.88 -9.03 3.54
CA TYR A 84 4.59 -9.33 4.79
C TYR A 84 3.66 -9.32 6.00
N SER A 85 2.74 -8.35 6.08
CA SER A 85 1.75 -8.27 7.16
C SER A 85 0.84 -9.49 7.18
N VAL A 86 0.35 -9.94 6.01
CA VAL A 86 -0.44 -11.17 5.87
C VAL A 86 0.35 -12.41 6.32
N ALA A 87 1.67 -12.42 6.10
CA ALA A 87 2.55 -13.49 6.57
C ALA A 87 2.88 -13.41 8.08
N GLY A 88 2.30 -12.46 8.82
CA GLY A 88 2.53 -12.28 10.26
C GLY A 88 3.79 -11.49 10.60
N ILE A 89 4.37 -10.77 9.64
CA ILE A 89 5.56 -9.94 9.83
C ILE A 89 5.12 -8.47 9.91
N PRO A 90 5.34 -7.77 11.05
CA PRO A 90 5.09 -6.33 11.16
C PRO A 90 5.86 -5.56 10.08
N ALA A 91 5.16 -4.69 9.35
CA ALA A 91 5.74 -3.95 8.24
C ALA A 91 5.28 -2.49 8.25
N VAL A 92 6.15 -1.60 7.79
CA VAL A 92 5.83 -0.21 7.44
C VAL A 92 6.43 0.12 6.09
N VAL A 93 5.82 1.07 5.38
CA VAL A 93 6.40 1.66 4.17
C VAL A 93 7.17 2.91 4.57
N LEU A 94 8.45 2.95 4.24
CA LEU A 94 9.35 4.05 4.56
C LEU A 94 10.38 4.20 3.43
N GLY A 95 10.63 5.44 3.03
CA GLY A 95 11.66 5.77 2.06
C GLY A 95 11.67 7.27 1.76
N PRO A 96 12.77 7.77 1.19
CA PRO A 96 12.84 9.13 0.70
C PRO A 96 12.08 9.32 -0.63
N GLY A 97 11.99 10.55 -1.12
CA GLY A 97 11.33 10.87 -2.38
C GLY A 97 9.86 11.24 -2.22
N SER A 98 9.15 11.27 -3.34
CA SER A 98 7.70 11.51 -3.41
C SER A 98 7.05 10.52 -4.35
N VAL A 99 5.90 9.97 -3.94
CA VAL A 99 5.08 9.12 -4.80
C VAL A 99 4.63 9.85 -6.06
N ASP A 100 4.46 11.18 -6.00
CA ASP A 100 4.07 11.99 -7.16
C ASP A 100 5.13 11.98 -8.28
N GLN A 101 6.39 11.63 -7.96
CA GLN A 101 7.49 11.51 -8.91
C GLN A 101 7.68 10.08 -9.43
N ALA A 102 7.15 9.08 -8.72
CA ALA A 102 7.28 7.68 -9.07
C ALA A 102 6.52 7.36 -10.37
N HIS A 103 7.08 6.46 -11.20
CA HIS A 103 6.50 6.05 -12.49
C HIS A 103 6.25 7.22 -13.47
N THR A 104 6.95 8.33 -13.29
CA THR A 104 6.99 9.40 -14.28
C THR A 104 8.13 9.17 -15.27
N LYS A 105 8.10 9.84 -16.42
CA LYS A 105 9.16 9.73 -17.43
C LYS A 105 10.53 10.21 -16.91
N ASP A 106 10.51 11.13 -15.93
CA ASP A 106 11.66 11.78 -15.33
C ASP A 106 11.65 11.45 -13.84
N GLU A 107 11.60 10.17 -13.46
CA GLU A 107 11.65 9.76 -12.05
C GLU A 107 13.02 10.11 -11.44
N TRP A 108 13.03 10.78 -10.30
CA TRP A 108 14.26 11.24 -9.64
C TRP A 108 14.11 11.31 -8.11
N ILE A 109 15.23 11.56 -7.43
CA ILE A 109 15.31 11.82 -5.99
C ILE A 109 16.47 12.79 -5.71
N GLU A 110 16.30 13.71 -4.75
CA GLU A 110 17.41 14.58 -4.31
C GLU A 110 18.49 13.74 -3.61
N VAL A 111 19.76 14.02 -3.91
CA VAL A 111 20.90 13.33 -3.27
C VAL A 111 20.85 13.50 -1.75
N ASP A 112 20.53 14.69 -1.25
CA ASP A 112 20.38 14.97 0.17
C ASP A 112 19.29 14.11 0.84
N GLN A 113 18.22 13.75 0.11
CA GLN A 113 17.19 12.86 0.65
C GLN A 113 17.69 11.42 0.74
N LEU A 114 18.49 10.98 -0.25
CA LEU A 114 19.14 9.67 -0.22
C LEU A 114 20.13 9.56 0.95
N GLU A 115 20.94 10.60 1.20
CA GLU A 115 21.87 10.65 2.34
C GLU A 115 21.14 10.58 3.70
N LYS A 116 20.00 11.28 3.83
CA LYS A 116 19.14 11.20 5.01
C LYS A 116 18.58 9.80 5.19
N ALA A 117 18.11 9.16 4.11
CA ALA A 117 17.59 7.80 4.18
C ALA A 117 18.65 6.80 4.66
N ILE A 118 19.90 6.93 4.21
CA ILE A 118 21.01 6.11 4.71
C ILE A 118 21.13 6.25 6.24
N SER A 119 21.12 7.48 6.76
CA SER A 119 21.16 7.73 8.21
C SER A 119 20.01 7.06 8.95
N VAL A 120 18.80 7.13 8.39
CA VAL A 120 17.60 6.48 8.95
C VAL A 120 17.75 4.96 9.00
N TYR A 121 18.14 4.32 7.88
CA TYR A 121 18.32 2.86 7.85
C TYR A 121 19.43 2.39 8.79
N VAL A 122 20.52 3.15 8.92
CA VAL A 122 21.59 2.85 9.88
C VAL A 122 21.07 2.88 11.32
N GLU A 123 20.26 3.88 11.68
CA GLU A 123 19.71 3.98 13.03
C GLU A 123 18.68 2.88 13.33
N ILE A 124 17.87 2.51 12.33
CA ILE A 124 16.97 1.34 12.41
C ILE A 124 17.77 0.06 12.67
N MET A 125 18.84 -0.19 11.90
CA MET A 125 19.66 -1.41 12.07
C MET A 125 20.41 -1.47 13.40
N LYS A 126 20.70 -0.32 14.02
CA LYS A 126 21.31 -0.25 15.36
C LYS A 126 20.29 -0.40 16.49
N SER A 127 19.02 -0.17 16.21
CA SER A 127 17.94 -0.19 17.20
C SER A 127 17.51 -1.61 17.53
N THR A 128 17.07 -1.80 18.77
CA THR A 128 16.42 -3.04 19.22
C THR A 128 14.90 -2.90 19.11
N PHE A 129 14.24 -3.94 18.61
CA PHE A 129 12.79 -4.05 18.44
C PHE A 129 12.22 -5.14 19.36
#